data_AF-A0A9E3E2X6-F1
#
_entry.id   AF-A0A9E3E2X6-F1
#
_cell.length_a   1.000
_cell.length_b   1.000
_cell.length_c   1.000
_cell.angle_alpha   90.00
_cell.angle_beta   90.00
_cell.angle_gamma   90.00
#
_symmetry.space_group_name_H-M   'P 1'
#
loop_
_entity.id
_entity.type
_entity.pdbx_description
1 polymer ?
#
loop_
_entity_poly.entity_id
_entity_poly.type
_entity_poly.pdbx_seq_one_letter_code
_entity_poly.pdbx_strand_id
1 'polypeptide(L)'
;MKLPELSESASPEFTDAATAKAWLEHVPLANVAAAQSDLLEQLEEFNSFPAAANQRLGVLEALREAVNFVQIEQAKRFSNRALPMTEQEAEAFDTTIALWDQMMAGYQRCVDGAINKDSGMRAQAALVCTRLLSYIGLRMFHYYRAYREVPAEDWRSLHETYAAAEELDVAEDAVKDFLNRDIQDTSPRIAYARAVLMGLCNPNELAQRQLTFVAYLLERWGNKLEVESKPIDEGEGVPPLVADLKSDACPERGEGNARDPRYLDARKLAKSLRNRVALLRKGESPAKLALGEDCVQPSCEGLLVYLYRQWCQPKPARAAERKPAGRAAEACNELAGIHYYISGRVFKAPSPGGEGGELTQKQREEIATFGRVSTREE
;
A
#
# COMPACT_ATOMS: atom_id res chain seq x y z
N MET A 1 17.40 3.63 0.56
CA MET A 1 16.99 3.86 1.98
C MET A 1 18.19 4.23 2.84
N LYS A 2 18.06 5.13 3.83
CA LYS A 2 19.15 5.44 4.79
C LYS A 2 19.10 4.43 5.93
N LEU A 3 20.20 3.70 6.17
CA LEU A 3 20.31 2.75 7.27
C LEU A 3 20.75 3.45 8.56
N PRO A 4 20.27 3.00 9.75
CA PRO A 4 20.84 3.43 11.03
C PRO A 4 22.36 3.21 11.07
N GLU A 5 23.08 4.01 11.84
CA GLU A 5 24.51 3.75 12.07
C GLU A 5 24.67 2.61 13.08
N LEU A 6 25.73 1.80 12.92
CA LEU A 6 26.02 0.75 13.89
C LEU A 6 26.70 1.37 15.11
N SER A 7 26.28 0.93 16.31
CA SER A 7 26.85 1.37 17.58
C SER A 7 27.14 0.18 18.49
N GLU A 8 28.34 0.14 19.06
CA GLU A 8 28.74 -0.81 20.11
C GLU A 8 27.99 -0.56 21.44
N SER A 9 27.37 0.62 21.60
CA SER A 9 26.53 0.91 22.76
C SER A 9 25.11 0.36 22.63
N ALA A 10 24.73 -0.14 21.45
CA ALA A 10 23.39 -0.66 21.24
C ALA A 10 23.21 -1.97 22.02
N SER A 11 22.12 -2.08 22.76
CA SER A 11 21.84 -3.16 23.70
C SER A 11 20.39 -3.66 23.58
N PRO A 12 20.01 -4.28 22.45
CA PRO A 12 18.68 -4.85 22.29
C PRO A 12 18.47 -6.02 23.26
N GLU A 13 17.22 -6.26 23.65
CA GLU A 13 16.81 -7.37 24.53
C GLU A 13 17.04 -8.75 23.88
N PHE A 14 17.26 -8.78 22.56
CA PHE A 14 17.58 -9.99 21.81
C PHE A 14 18.70 -9.72 20.79
N THR A 15 19.51 -10.75 20.52
CA THR A 15 20.59 -10.69 19.54
C THR A 15 20.56 -11.86 18.54
N ASP A 16 19.71 -12.86 18.77
CA ASP A 16 19.51 -14.02 17.91
C ASP A 16 18.04 -14.48 17.89
N ALA A 17 17.72 -15.42 17.01
CA ALA A 17 16.35 -15.90 16.83
C ALA A 17 15.75 -16.56 18.09
N ALA A 18 16.58 -17.17 18.95
CA ALA A 18 16.09 -17.86 20.14
C ALA A 18 15.71 -16.85 21.23
N THR A 19 16.59 -15.88 21.47
CA THR A 19 16.37 -14.77 22.40
C THR A 19 15.21 -13.89 21.93
N ALA A 20 15.06 -13.64 20.62
CA ALA A 20 13.92 -12.90 20.08
C ALA A 20 12.59 -13.62 20.32
N LYS A 21 12.54 -14.95 20.16
CA LYS A 21 11.34 -15.74 20.47
C LYS A 21 11.01 -15.75 21.95
N ALA A 22 12.02 -15.89 22.81
CA ALA A 22 11.82 -15.83 24.26
C ALA A 22 11.31 -14.46 24.70
N TRP A 23 11.84 -13.38 24.12
CA TRP A 23 11.36 -12.02 24.37
C TRP A 23 9.90 -11.83 23.92
N LEU A 24 9.52 -12.37 22.76
CA LEU A 24 8.14 -12.32 22.26
C LEU A 24 7.11 -12.95 23.21
N GLU A 25 7.50 -13.94 24.03
CA GLU A 25 6.59 -14.56 25.02
C GLU A 25 6.15 -13.56 26.11
N HIS A 26 6.88 -12.46 26.29
CA HIS A 26 6.61 -11.40 27.26
C HIS A 26 5.96 -10.16 26.64
N VAL A 27 5.87 -10.08 25.32
CA VAL A 27 5.25 -8.94 24.63
C VAL A 27 3.73 -8.97 24.84
N PRO A 28 3.10 -7.87 25.30
CA PRO A 28 1.69 -7.85 25.64
C PRO A 28 0.80 -7.75 24.40
N LEU A 29 0.72 -8.80 23.58
CA LEU A 29 -0.06 -8.80 22.32
C LEU A 29 -1.57 -8.52 22.50
N ALA A 30 -2.09 -8.66 23.72
CA ALA A 30 -3.45 -8.23 24.07
C ALA A 30 -3.62 -6.69 24.07
N ASN A 31 -2.54 -5.94 24.33
CA ASN A 31 -2.45 -4.49 24.14
C ASN A 31 -1.59 -4.21 22.90
N VAL A 32 -2.25 -4.25 21.73
CA VAL A 32 -1.60 -4.11 20.42
C VAL A 32 -0.76 -2.82 20.30
N ALA A 33 -1.22 -1.72 20.91
CA ALA A 33 -0.48 -0.46 20.84
C ALA A 33 0.84 -0.51 21.62
N ALA A 34 0.82 -1.03 22.84
CA ALA A 34 2.05 -1.26 23.61
C ALA A 34 2.99 -2.24 22.89
N ALA A 35 2.46 -3.36 22.39
CA ALA A 35 3.24 -4.33 21.65
C ALA A 35 3.90 -3.74 20.38
N GLN A 36 3.23 -2.85 19.65
CA GLN A 36 3.81 -2.17 18.50
C GLN A 36 4.96 -1.25 18.91
N SER A 37 4.81 -0.50 20.00
CA SER A 37 5.86 0.35 20.55
C SER A 37 7.08 -0.47 21.01
N ASP A 38 6.86 -1.55 21.76
CA ASP A 38 7.93 -2.45 22.22
C ASP A 38 8.70 -3.06 21.04
N LEU A 39 7.98 -3.51 20.00
CA LEU A 39 8.59 -4.04 18.77
C LEU A 39 9.40 -2.98 18.02
N LEU A 40 8.89 -1.75 17.94
CA LEU A 40 9.57 -0.64 17.28
C LEU A 40 10.87 -0.29 18.01
N GLU A 41 10.82 -0.07 19.31
CA GLU A 41 11.97 0.27 20.15
C GLU A 41 13.07 -0.80 20.04
N GLN A 42 12.70 -2.08 20.19
CA GLN A 42 13.69 -3.16 20.13
C GLN A 42 14.26 -3.37 18.72
N LEU A 43 13.48 -3.13 17.66
CA LEU A 43 14.00 -3.20 16.29
C LEU A 43 14.91 -2.00 15.96
N GLU A 44 14.62 -0.80 16.46
CA GLU A 44 15.51 0.36 16.33
C GLU A 44 16.87 0.08 16.98
N GLU A 45 16.85 -0.45 18.20
CA GLU A 45 18.06 -0.83 18.94
C GLU A 45 18.81 -1.96 18.23
N PHE A 46 18.10 -3.02 17.79
CA PHE A 46 18.70 -4.15 17.08
C PHE A 46 19.26 -3.79 15.70
N ASN A 47 18.68 -2.81 15.00
CA ASN A 47 19.19 -2.32 13.73
C ASN A 47 20.44 -1.46 13.88
N SER A 48 20.70 -0.94 15.08
CA SER A 48 21.93 -0.24 15.45
C SER A 48 22.99 -1.20 16.04
N PHE A 49 22.59 -2.37 16.54
CA PHE A 49 23.50 -3.39 17.06
C PHE A 49 24.30 -4.11 15.95
N PRO A 50 25.63 -4.31 16.12
CA PRO A 50 26.50 -4.98 15.14
C PRO A 50 26.33 -6.52 15.11
N ALA A 51 25.13 -6.99 14.78
CA ALA A 51 24.85 -8.43 14.59
C ALA A 51 25.43 -8.99 13.30
N ALA A 52 25.89 -10.26 13.35
CA ALA A 52 26.23 -11.02 12.15
C ALA A 52 25.01 -11.22 11.25
N ALA A 53 25.22 -11.29 9.92
CA ALA A 53 24.12 -11.29 8.95
C ALA A 53 23.13 -12.46 9.14
N ASN A 54 23.61 -13.67 9.45
CA ASN A 54 22.75 -14.82 9.73
C ASN A 54 21.92 -14.64 11.01
N GLN A 55 22.50 -14.04 12.06
CA GLN A 55 21.76 -13.73 13.29
C GLN A 55 20.69 -12.68 13.03
N ARG A 56 21.03 -11.64 12.26
CA ARG A 56 20.07 -10.61 11.82
C ARG A 56 18.89 -11.21 11.06
N LEU A 57 19.16 -12.03 10.06
CA LEU A 57 18.10 -12.72 9.32
C LEU A 57 17.24 -13.59 10.24
N GLY A 58 17.86 -14.35 11.16
CA GLY A 58 17.15 -15.20 12.11
C GLY A 58 16.21 -14.42 13.04
N VAL A 59 16.67 -13.29 13.58
CA VAL A 59 15.85 -12.37 14.41
C VAL A 59 14.69 -11.82 13.60
N LEU A 60 14.98 -11.27 12.41
CA LEU A 60 13.93 -10.67 11.57
C LEU A 60 12.87 -11.68 11.16
N GLU A 61 13.25 -12.92 10.81
CA GLU A 61 12.28 -13.99 10.49
C GLU A 61 11.48 -14.44 11.73
N ALA A 62 12.08 -14.42 12.93
CA ALA A 62 11.37 -14.75 14.17
C ALA A 62 10.30 -13.71 14.54
N LEU A 63 10.52 -12.43 14.26
CA LEU A 63 9.62 -11.34 14.63
C LEU A 63 8.46 -11.12 13.63
N ARG A 64 8.52 -11.69 12.42
CA ARG A 64 7.61 -11.35 11.30
C ARG A 64 6.14 -11.51 11.64
N GLU A 65 5.78 -12.61 12.32
CA GLU A 65 4.37 -12.90 12.63
C GLU A 65 3.81 -11.89 13.61
N ALA A 66 4.54 -11.59 14.69
CA ALA A 66 4.16 -10.59 15.68
C ALA A 66 4.05 -9.19 15.05
N VAL A 67 5.05 -8.77 14.26
CA VAL A 67 5.04 -7.48 13.55
C VAL A 67 3.84 -7.39 12.60
N ASN A 68 3.60 -8.42 11.79
CA ASN A 68 2.48 -8.42 10.86
C ASN A 68 1.13 -8.34 11.59
N PHE A 69 0.97 -9.06 12.71
CA PHE A 69 -0.23 -9.00 13.53
C PHE A 69 -0.48 -7.58 14.06
N VAL A 70 0.49 -6.97 14.75
CA VAL A 70 0.30 -5.65 15.36
C VAL A 70 0.03 -4.57 14.30
N GLN A 71 0.69 -4.65 13.15
CA GLN A 71 0.52 -3.69 12.06
C GLN A 71 -0.87 -3.78 11.41
N ILE A 72 -1.40 -4.99 11.21
CA ILE A 72 -2.75 -5.19 10.67
C ILE A 72 -3.80 -4.62 11.63
N GLU A 73 -3.64 -4.85 12.93
CA GLU A 73 -4.56 -4.38 13.96
C GLU A 73 -4.49 -2.85 14.13
N GLN A 74 -3.29 -2.27 14.22
CA GLN A 74 -3.09 -0.82 14.36
C GLN A 74 -3.56 -0.05 13.14
N ALA A 75 -3.47 -0.62 11.94
CA ALA A 75 -3.96 0.02 10.73
C ALA A 75 -5.47 0.33 10.76
N LYS A 76 -6.26 -0.37 11.59
CA LYS A 76 -7.69 -0.08 11.78
C LYS A 76 -7.93 1.29 12.46
N ARG A 77 -6.91 1.86 13.10
CA ARG A 77 -7.00 3.18 13.75
C ARG A 77 -7.03 4.31 12.74
N PHE A 78 -6.29 4.24 11.64
CA PHE A 78 -6.25 5.31 10.64
C PHE A 78 -6.95 4.99 9.31
N SER A 79 -7.31 3.73 9.06
CA SER A 79 -8.02 3.35 7.83
C SER A 79 -9.48 3.78 7.87
N ASN A 80 -10.00 4.27 6.74
CA ASN A 80 -11.40 4.69 6.59
C ASN A 80 -11.84 5.79 7.59
N ARG A 81 -10.89 6.64 8.04
CA ARG A 81 -11.18 7.79 8.90
C ARG A 81 -11.53 9.03 8.09
N ALA A 82 -12.27 9.93 8.71
CA ALA A 82 -12.54 11.24 8.12
C ALA A 82 -11.23 12.03 8.00
N LEU A 83 -11.13 12.88 6.97
CA LEU A 83 -9.97 13.74 6.77
C LEU A 83 -10.31 15.21 7.13
N PRO A 84 -9.38 15.96 7.75
CA PRO A 84 -8.06 15.52 8.19
C PRO A 84 -8.14 14.54 9.36
N MET A 85 -7.14 13.67 9.44
CA MET A 85 -6.99 12.74 10.58
C MET A 85 -6.85 13.52 11.88
N THR A 86 -7.37 12.96 12.97
CA THR A 86 -7.03 13.41 14.32
C THR A 86 -5.56 13.13 14.62
N GLU A 87 -5.00 13.81 15.62
CA GLU A 87 -3.61 13.62 16.06
C GLU A 87 -3.32 12.15 16.41
N GLN A 88 -4.23 11.48 17.12
CA GLN A 88 -4.08 10.07 17.50
C GLN A 88 -4.13 9.10 16.30
N GLU A 89 -4.88 9.44 15.25
CA GLU A 89 -4.93 8.65 14.02
C GLU A 89 -3.67 8.86 13.17
N ALA A 90 -3.17 10.09 13.13
CA ALA A 90 -1.91 10.41 12.47
C ALA A 90 -0.72 9.73 13.17
N GLU A 91 -0.65 9.78 14.50
CA GLU A 91 0.38 9.09 15.30
C GLU A 91 0.35 7.58 15.07
N ALA A 92 -0.85 6.97 15.06
CA ALA A 92 -0.98 5.54 14.77
C ALA A 92 -0.48 5.17 13.35
N PHE A 93 -0.69 6.06 12.37
CA PHE A 93 -0.12 5.90 11.03
C PHE A 93 1.40 6.03 11.04
N ASP A 94 1.94 7.07 11.67
CA ASP A 94 3.37 7.35 11.70
C ASP A 94 4.15 6.21 12.39
N THR A 95 3.66 5.69 13.53
CA THR A 95 4.24 4.51 14.20
C THR A 95 4.17 3.24 13.34
N THR A 96 3.10 3.09 12.55
CA THR A 96 2.97 1.96 11.61
C THR A 96 4.05 2.05 10.52
N ILE A 97 4.27 3.23 9.95
CA ILE A 97 5.34 3.45 8.96
C ILE A 97 6.71 3.23 9.60
N ALA A 98 6.97 3.77 10.78
CA ALA A 98 8.25 3.61 11.48
C ALA A 98 8.62 2.15 11.74
N LEU A 99 7.67 1.32 12.18
CA LEU A 99 7.94 -0.11 12.39
C LEU A 99 8.17 -0.87 11.08
N TRP A 100 7.52 -0.48 9.98
CA TRP A 100 7.86 -1.02 8.65
C TRP A 100 9.26 -0.61 8.20
N ASP A 101 9.67 0.63 8.49
CA ASP A 101 11.01 1.12 8.18
C ASP A 101 12.08 0.31 8.88
N GLN A 102 11.86 -0.08 10.14
CA GLN A 102 12.81 -0.94 10.85
C GLN A 102 12.88 -2.35 10.29
N MET A 103 11.75 -2.94 9.87
CA MET A 103 11.78 -4.22 9.16
C MET A 103 12.58 -4.10 7.86
N MET A 104 12.28 -3.07 7.06
CA MET A 104 13.00 -2.79 5.81
C MET A 104 14.50 -2.60 6.06
N ALA A 105 14.90 -1.82 7.06
CA ALA A 105 16.30 -1.57 7.41
C ALA A 105 17.06 -2.86 7.74
N GLY A 106 16.44 -3.75 8.51
CA GLY A 106 17.00 -5.05 8.84
C GLY A 106 17.27 -5.91 7.59
N TYR A 107 16.26 -6.05 6.71
CA TYR A 107 16.40 -6.85 5.49
C TYR A 107 17.32 -6.22 4.45
N GLN A 108 17.36 -4.88 4.36
CA GLN A 108 18.30 -4.18 3.48
C GLN A 108 19.75 -4.49 3.85
N ARG A 109 20.10 -4.53 5.14
CA ARG A 109 21.45 -4.96 5.56
C ARG A 109 21.77 -6.38 5.10
N CYS A 110 20.78 -7.28 5.11
CA CYS A 110 20.95 -8.65 4.61
C CYS A 110 21.13 -8.69 3.09
N VAL A 111 20.37 -7.87 2.34
CA VAL A 111 20.54 -7.69 0.89
C VAL A 111 21.93 -7.14 0.57
N ASP A 112 22.39 -6.12 1.30
CA ASP A 112 23.73 -5.55 1.14
C ASP A 112 24.81 -6.62 1.40
N GLY A 113 24.61 -7.49 2.40
CA GLY A 113 25.47 -8.65 2.64
C GLY A 113 25.52 -9.62 1.45
N ALA A 114 24.37 -9.90 0.83
CA ALA A 114 24.29 -10.76 -0.35
C ALA A 114 25.02 -10.15 -1.57
N ILE A 115 24.84 -8.85 -1.81
CA ILE A 115 25.53 -8.09 -2.87
C ILE A 115 27.05 -8.11 -2.65
N ASN A 116 27.48 -7.92 -1.41
CA ASN A 116 28.90 -7.97 -1.00
C ASN A 116 29.47 -9.39 -0.92
N LYS A 117 28.74 -10.38 -1.44
CA LYS A 117 29.17 -11.79 -1.56
C LYS A 117 29.46 -12.48 -0.22
N ASP A 118 28.80 -12.05 0.86
CA ASP A 118 28.74 -12.88 2.07
C ASP A 118 28.08 -14.22 1.73
N SER A 119 28.78 -15.33 1.96
CA SER A 119 28.33 -16.64 1.51
C SER A 119 26.98 -17.08 2.11
N GLY A 120 26.71 -16.71 3.36
CA GLY A 120 25.45 -17.02 4.03
C GLY A 120 24.29 -16.23 3.43
N MET A 121 24.46 -14.91 3.27
CA MET A 121 23.44 -14.05 2.69
C MET A 121 23.23 -14.31 1.20
N ARG A 122 24.29 -14.65 0.45
CA ARG A 122 24.17 -14.99 -0.97
C ARG A 122 23.28 -16.21 -1.19
N ALA A 123 23.33 -17.20 -0.30
CA ALA A 123 22.45 -18.37 -0.31
C ALA A 123 21.00 -18.03 0.07
N GLN A 124 20.78 -16.91 0.76
CA GLN A 124 19.46 -16.41 1.17
C GLN A 124 18.97 -15.24 0.31
N ALA A 125 19.66 -14.91 -0.79
CA ALA A 125 19.40 -13.72 -1.60
C ALA A 125 17.94 -13.62 -2.06
N ALA A 126 17.37 -14.71 -2.59
CA ALA A 126 15.97 -14.76 -3.01
C ALA A 126 15.01 -14.42 -1.86
N LEU A 127 15.26 -15.00 -0.68
CA LEU A 127 14.46 -14.79 0.52
C LEU A 127 14.53 -13.31 0.94
N VAL A 128 15.72 -12.76 1.14
CA VAL A 128 15.88 -11.40 1.69
C VAL A 128 15.37 -10.32 0.73
N CYS A 129 15.58 -10.49 -0.59
CA CYS A 129 15.00 -9.59 -1.59
C CYS A 129 13.47 -9.68 -1.61
N THR A 130 12.90 -10.89 -1.55
CA THR A 130 11.44 -11.08 -1.49
C THR A 130 10.85 -10.39 -0.26
N ARG A 131 11.48 -10.54 0.91
CA ARG A 131 11.03 -9.93 2.16
C ARG A 131 11.08 -8.41 2.09
N LEU A 132 12.18 -7.84 1.64
CA LEU A 132 12.33 -6.40 1.51
C LEU A 132 11.29 -5.81 0.53
N LEU A 133 11.12 -6.41 -0.65
CA LEU A 133 10.10 -6.00 -1.62
C LEU A 133 8.67 -6.07 -1.03
N SER A 134 8.40 -7.12 -0.26
CA SER A 134 7.09 -7.30 0.39
C SER A 134 6.84 -6.22 1.45
N TYR A 135 7.84 -5.88 2.27
CA TYR A 135 7.70 -4.84 3.29
C TYR A 135 7.60 -3.42 2.68
N ILE A 136 8.34 -3.13 1.61
CA ILE A 136 8.16 -1.90 0.84
C ILE A 136 6.72 -1.82 0.32
N GLY A 137 6.22 -2.90 -0.29
CA GLY A 137 4.84 -2.99 -0.77
C GLY A 137 3.78 -2.80 0.34
N LEU A 138 4.01 -3.37 1.53
CA LEU A 138 3.12 -3.19 2.70
C LEU A 138 3.15 -1.75 3.22
N ARG A 139 4.33 -1.13 3.30
CA ARG A 139 4.47 0.29 3.66
C ARG A 139 3.69 1.18 2.70
N MET A 140 3.90 1.01 1.38
CA MET A 140 3.15 1.72 0.34
C MET A 140 1.63 1.50 0.46
N PHE A 141 1.21 0.27 0.78
CA PHE A 141 -0.19 -0.06 1.00
C PHE A 141 -0.82 0.73 2.16
N HIS A 142 -0.08 0.98 3.24
CA HIS A 142 -0.58 1.79 4.36
C HIS A 142 -0.72 3.28 4.00
N TYR A 143 0.14 3.84 3.15
CA TYR A 143 -0.08 5.19 2.61
C TYR A 143 -1.42 5.28 1.86
N TYR A 144 -1.72 4.30 1.01
CA TYR A 144 -3.01 4.24 0.32
C TYR A 144 -4.20 4.11 1.28
N ARG A 145 -4.07 3.31 2.35
CA ARG A 145 -5.11 3.19 3.39
C ARG A 145 -5.35 4.49 4.16
N ALA A 146 -4.32 5.33 4.26
CA ALA A 146 -4.35 6.63 4.89
C ALA A 146 -4.75 7.76 3.93
N TYR A 147 -5.05 7.47 2.66
CA TYR A 147 -5.26 8.47 1.59
C TYR A 147 -4.11 9.47 1.46
N ARG A 148 -2.89 9.00 1.71
CA ARG A 148 -1.66 9.78 1.54
C ARG A 148 -0.95 9.35 0.26
N GLU A 149 -0.22 10.29 -0.34
CA GLU A 149 0.66 9.99 -1.47
C GLU A 149 1.80 9.09 -1.00
N VAL A 150 2.14 8.08 -1.80
CA VAL A 150 3.33 7.26 -1.54
C VAL A 150 4.57 8.10 -1.85
N PRO A 151 5.50 8.24 -0.90
CA PRO A 151 6.74 8.96 -1.13
C PRO A 151 7.56 8.39 -2.29
N ALA A 152 8.27 9.26 -3.02
CA ALA A 152 9.08 8.87 -4.17
C ALA A 152 10.20 7.88 -3.75
N GLU A 153 10.75 8.02 -2.54
CA GLU A 153 11.76 7.12 -2.00
C GLU A 153 11.30 5.67 -1.85
N ASP A 154 9.99 5.42 -1.64
CA ASP A 154 9.44 4.06 -1.54
C ASP A 154 9.41 3.38 -2.90
N TRP A 155 9.04 4.12 -3.96
CA TRP A 155 9.16 3.63 -5.34
C TRP A 155 10.61 3.39 -5.73
N ARG A 156 11.51 4.31 -5.39
CA ARG A 156 12.95 4.13 -5.66
C ARG A 156 13.47 2.88 -4.96
N SER A 157 13.16 2.70 -3.68
CA SER A 157 13.60 1.53 -2.90
C SER A 157 13.04 0.23 -3.46
N LEU A 158 11.78 0.24 -3.93
CA LEU A 158 11.16 -0.91 -4.60
C LEU A 158 11.93 -1.30 -5.87
N HIS A 159 12.23 -0.32 -6.72
CA HIS A 159 12.95 -0.52 -7.98
C HIS A 159 14.41 -0.96 -7.76
N GLU A 160 15.13 -0.30 -6.85
CA GLU A 160 16.50 -0.64 -6.48
C GLU A 160 16.60 -2.07 -5.91
N THR A 161 15.64 -2.46 -5.05
CA THR A 161 15.63 -3.82 -4.48
C THR A 161 15.35 -4.88 -5.55
N TYR A 162 14.48 -4.58 -6.52
CA TYR A 162 14.23 -5.50 -7.63
C TYR A 162 15.44 -5.61 -8.57
N ALA A 163 16.10 -4.49 -8.88
CA ALA A 163 17.36 -4.49 -9.62
C ALA A 163 18.43 -5.33 -8.92
N ALA A 164 18.56 -5.23 -7.59
CA ALA A 164 19.48 -6.06 -6.82
C ALA A 164 19.13 -7.57 -6.93
N ALA A 165 17.86 -7.94 -6.96
CA ALA A 165 17.44 -9.32 -7.16
C ALA A 165 17.79 -9.85 -8.56
N GLU A 166 17.72 -9.00 -9.60
CA GLU A 166 18.18 -9.34 -10.95
C GLU A 166 19.70 -9.47 -11.02
N GLU A 167 20.46 -8.55 -10.42
CA GLU A 167 21.93 -8.59 -10.36
C GLU A 167 22.46 -9.82 -9.62
N LEU A 168 21.71 -10.27 -8.59
CA LEU A 168 22.00 -11.49 -7.84
C LEU A 168 21.51 -12.77 -8.55
N ASP A 169 20.84 -12.67 -9.70
CA ASP A 169 20.26 -13.79 -10.45
C ASP A 169 19.29 -14.65 -9.60
N VAL A 170 18.44 -13.98 -8.80
CA VAL A 170 17.45 -14.64 -7.93
C VAL A 170 16.03 -14.12 -8.12
N ALA A 171 15.79 -13.28 -9.13
CA ALA A 171 14.51 -12.61 -9.33
C ALA A 171 13.31 -13.58 -9.49
N GLU A 172 13.56 -14.77 -10.05
CA GLU A 172 12.55 -15.83 -10.26
C GLU A 172 12.60 -16.94 -9.20
N ASP A 173 13.56 -16.93 -8.30
CA ASP A 173 13.75 -18.01 -7.33
C ASP A 173 12.55 -18.11 -6.39
N ALA A 174 12.02 -19.32 -6.25
CA ALA A 174 10.85 -19.58 -5.44
C ALA A 174 11.17 -19.48 -3.94
N VAL A 175 10.35 -18.71 -3.23
CA VAL A 175 10.42 -18.48 -1.79
C VAL A 175 9.05 -18.77 -1.20
N LYS A 176 9.02 -19.45 -0.05
CA LYS A 176 7.79 -19.61 0.72
C LYS A 176 7.55 -18.40 1.61
N ASP A 177 6.34 -17.86 1.57
CA ASP A 177 5.85 -16.86 2.51
C ASP A 177 4.53 -17.32 3.15
N PHE A 178 4.62 -17.78 4.39
CA PHE A 178 3.48 -18.27 5.16
C PHE A 178 2.58 -17.14 5.70
N LEU A 179 2.97 -15.87 5.53
CA LEU A 179 2.11 -14.73 5.85
C LEU A 179 1.08 -14.42 4.74
N ASN A 180 1.28 -14.96 3.53
CA ASN A 180 0.27 -14.90 2.47
C ASN A 180 -0.91 -15.81 2.81
N ARG A 181 -2.13 -15.35 2.50
CA ARG A 181 -3.37 -16.04 2.87
C ARG A 181 -3.82 -17.10 1.84
N ASP A 182 -3.57 -16.87 0.57
CA ASP A 182 -4.01 -17.69 -0.56
C ASP A 182 -2.84 -18.47 -1.18
N ILE A 183 -1.78 -17.77 -1.60
CA ILE A 183 -0.64 -18.37 -2.31
C ILE A 183 0.65 -18.12 -1.55
N GLN A 184 1.25 -19.18 -1.01
CA GLN A 184 2.49 -19.11 -0.23
C GLN A 184 3.75 -19.10 -1.10
N ASP A 185 3.66 -19.58 -2.34
CA ASP A 185 4.78 -19.52 -3.30
C ASP A 185 4.88 -18.10 -3.88
N THR A 186 6.04 -17.49 -3.67
CA THR A 186 6.37 -16.16 -4.20
C THR A 186 7.81 -16.17 -4.73
N SER A 187 8.25 -15.04 -5.27
CA SER A 187 9.62 -14.75 -5.68
C SER A 187 9.85 -13.24 -5.55
N PRO A 188 11.09 -12.74 -5.71
CA PRO A 188 11.32 -11.30 -5.77
C PRO A 188 10.48 -10.64 -6.87
N ARG A 189 10.39 -11.23 -8.07
CA ARG A 189 9.51 -10.70 -9.13
C ARG A 189 8.04 -10.64 -8.71
N ILE A 190 7.52 -11.69 -8.08
CA ILE A 190 6.11 -11.69 -7.64
C ILE A 190 5.87 -10.60 -6.60
N ALA A 191 6.76 -10.43 -5.62
CA ALA A 191 6.65 -9.37 -4.62
C ALA A 191 6.70 -7.97 -5.24
N TYR A 192 7.62 -7.74 -6.19
CA TYR A 192 7.71 -6.51 -6.98
C TYR A 192 6.41 -6.24 -7.77
N ALA A 193 5.92 -7.25 -8.51
CA ALA A 193 4.71 -7.16 -9.30
C ALA A 193 3.48 -6.82 -8.44
N ARG A 194 3.38 -7.36 -7.21
CA ARG A 194 2.29 -7.04 -6.28
C ARG A 194 2.29 -5.56 -5.89
N ALA A 195 3.44 -5.01 -5.51
CA ALA A 195 3.57 -3.59 -5.15
C ALA A 195 3.25 -2.67 -6.35
N VAL A 196 3.78 -3.00 -7.53
CA VAL A 196 3.51 -2.26 -8.77
C VAL A 196 2.02 -2.29 -9.13
N LEU A 197 1.38 -3.47 -9.16
CA LEU A 197 -0.03 -3.58 -9.50
C LEU A 197 -0.94 -2.86 -8.49
N MET A 198 -0.54 -2.81 -7.22
CA MET A 198 -1.25 -2.01 -6.20
C MET A 198 -1.16 -0.51 -6.51
N GLY A 199 0.01 0.02 -6.87
CA GLY A 199 0.13 1.42 -7.29
C GLY A 199 -0.63 1.72 -8.60
N LEU A 200 -0.60 0.79 -9.56
CA LEU A 200 -1.28 0.94 -10.84
C LEU A 200 -2.81 0.87 -10.74
N CYS A 201 -3.39 0.26 -9.69
CA CYS A 201 -4.84 0.14 -9.57
C CYS A 201 -5.56 1.45 -9.22
N ASN A 202 -4.82 2.57 -9.09
CA ASN A 202 -5.33 3.87 -8.66
C ASN A 202 -6.11 3.75 -7.34
N PRO A 203 -5.40 3.44 -6.24
CA PRO A 203 -6.00 2.97 -5.00
C PRO A 203 -6.91 3.99 -4.31
N ASN A 204 -6.74 5.29 -4.59
CA ASN A 204 -7.59 6.35 -4.04
C ASN A 204 -9.00 6.41 -4.66
N GLU A 205 -9.26 5.70 -5.75
CA GLU A 205 -10.62 5.50 -6.31
C GLU A 205 -11.32 4.26 -5.73
N LEU A 206 -10.63 3.48 -4.90
CA LEU A 206 -11.17 2.26 -4.30
C LEU A 206 -11.61 2.50 -2.86
N ALA A 207 -12.74 1.91 -2.48
CA ALA A 207 -13.10 1.81 -1.07
C ALA A 207 -12.09 0.91 -0.33
N GLN A 208 -11.87 1.15 0.97
CA GLN A 208 -10.90 0.39 1.78
C GLN A 208 -11.11 -1.13 1.72
N ARG A 209 -12.36 -1.60 1.68
CA ARG A 209 -12.67 -3.03 1.50
C ARG A 209 -12.25 -3.55 0.12
N GLN A 210 -12.44 -2.77 -0.94
CA GLN A 210 -11.98 -3.13 -2.29
C GLN A 210 -10.45 -3.14 -2.34
N LEU A 211 -9.79 -2.16 -1.72
CA LEU A 211 -8.34 -2.06 -1.66
C LEU A 211 -7.71 -3.29 -0.95
N THR A 212 -8.23 -3.69 0.20
CA THR A 212 -7.84 -4.94 0.89
C THR A 212 -8.10 -6.17 0.03
N PHE A 213 -9.22 -6.20 -0.70
CA PHE A 213 -9.53 -7.31 -1.57
C PHE A 213 -8.58 -7.39 -2.79
N VAL A 214 -8.16 -6.26 -3.36
CA VAL A 214 -7.11 -6.23 -4.38
C VAL A 214 -5.81 -6.80 -3.81
N ALA A 215 -5.39 -6.38 -2.62
CA ALA A 215 -4.17 -6.91 -1.98
C ALA A 215 -4.19 -8.44 -1.84
N TYR A 216 -5.34 -9.01 -1.46
CA TYR A 216 -5.56 -10.46 -1.42
C TYR A 216 -5.43 -11.11 -2.81
N LEU A 217 -6.12 -10.57 -3.83
CA LEU A 217 -6.06 -11.12 -5.19
C LEU A 217 -4.65 -11.07 -5.80
N LEU A 218 -3.84 -10.07 -5.42
CA LEU A 218 -2.49 -9.89 -5.91
C LEU A 218 -1.53 -11.00 -5.46
N GLU A 219 -1.79 -11.72 -4.37
CA GLU A 219 -1.03 -12.93 -4.03
C GLU A 219 -1.06 -13.95 -5.18
N ARG A 220 -2.22 -14.10 -5.84
CA ARG A 220 -2.40 -15.00 -6.97
C ARG A 220 -2.06 -14.36 -8.32
N TRP A 221 -2.28 -13.05 -8.46
CA TRP A 221 -2.18 -12.38 -9.75
C TRP A 221 -0.83 -11.71 -10.01
N GLY A 222 -0.01 -11.49 -8.98
CA GLY A 222 1.37 -11.02 -9.16
C GLY A 222 2.17 -11.93 -10.08
N ASN A 223 1.94 -13.25 -10.01
CA ASN A 223 2.60 -14.21 -10.91
C ASN A 223 2.21 -14.08 -12.40
N LYS A 224 1.15 -13.32 -12.72
CA LYS A 224 0.66 -13.11 -14.09
C LYS A 224 1.21 -11.85 -14.75
N LEU A 225 2.01 -11.07 -14.03
CA LEU A 225 2.76 -9.95 -14.57
C LEU A 225 4.20 -10.40 -14.79
N GLU A 226 4.58 -10.62 -16.04
CA GLU A 226 5.99 -10.89 -16.34
C GLU A 226 6.76 -9.56 -16.38
N VAL A 227 8.05 -9.62 -16.07
CA VAL A 227 8.93 -8.46 -16.05
C VAL A 227 10.08 -8.76 -17.00
N GLU A 228 10.07 -8.11 -18.16
CA GLU A 228 10.98 -8.43 -19.26
C GLU A 228 12.01 -7.31 -19.44
N SER A 229 13.26 -7.67 -19.71
CA SER A 229 14.32 -6.71 -20.07
C SER A 229 14.20 -6.17 -21.50
N LYS A 230 13.41 -6.85 -22.34
CA LYS A 230 13.24 -6.50 -23.76
C LYS A 230 11.83 -5.97 -24.03
N PRO A 231 11.67 -5.05 -25.00
CA PRO A 231 10.36 -4.57 -25.42
C PRO A 231 9.42 -5.72 -25.77
N ILE A 232 8.16 -5.56 -25.37
CA ILE A 232 7.08 -6.50 -25.64
C ILE A 232 6.12 -5.86 -26.65
N ASP A 233 5.78 -6.61 -27.68
CA ASP A 233 4.68 -6.24 -28.58
C ASP A 233 3.34 -6.52 -27.87
N GLU A 234 2.70 -5.45 -27.40
CA GLU A 234 1.35 -5.47 -26.80
C GLU A 234 0.23 -5.33 -27.85
N GLY A 235 0.57 -5.27 -29.14
CA GLY A 235 -0.35 -5.06 -30.25
C GLY A 235 -0.38 -3.61 -30.73
N GLU A 236 -0.95 -3.42 -31.92
CA GLU A 236 -0.95 -2.14 -32.63
C GLU A 236 -1.62 -1.02 -31.81
N GLY A 237 -0.87 0.06 -31.56
CA GLY A 237 -1.35 1.26 -30.88
C GLY A 237 -1.43 1.18 -29.35
N VAL A 238 -0.95 0.09 -28.71
CA VAL A 238 -0.87 0.00 -27.25
C VAL A 238 0.55 0.34 -26.78
N PRO A 239 0.77 1.50 -26.12
CA PRO A 239 2.08 1.82 -25.58
C PRO A 239 2.48 0.82 -24.48
N PRO A 240 3.78 0.44 -24.43
CA PRO A 240 4.27 -0.53 -23.45
C PRO A 240 4.12 0.00 -22.04
N LEU A 241 3.77 -0.87 -21.09
CA LEU A 241 3.86 -0.56 -19.67
C LEU A 241 5.31 -0.76 -19.20
N VAL A 242 5.97 0.32 -18.76
CA VAL A 242 7.41 0.31 -18.45
C VAL A 242 7.65 0.77 -17.01
N ALA A 243 8.45 0.00 -16.28
CA ALA A 243 9.12 0.45 -15.07
C ALA A 243 10.56 0.88 -15.41
N ASP A 244 10.98 2.06 -14.96
CA ASP A 244 12.40 2.45 -15.01
C ASP A 244 13.03 2.14 -13.66
N LEU A 245 13.93 1.15 -13.59
CA LEU A 245 14.51 0.73 -12.33
C LEU A 245 15.41 1.79 -11.67
N LYS A 246 15.78 2.86 -12.41
CA LYS A 246 16.51 4.01 -11.87
C LYS A 246 15.61 5.18 -11.47
N SER A 247 14.30 5.06 -11.67
CA SER A 247 13.31 6.09 -11.34
C SER A 247 12.82 5.97 -9.90
N ASP A 248 12.03 6.94 -9.47
CA ASP A 248 11.31 7.00 -8.20
C ASP A 248 9.80 7.16 -8.41
N ALA A 249 9.32 6.80 -9.61
CA ALA A 249 7.92 6.87 -9.99
C ALA A 249 7.28 5.48 -10.14
N CYS A 250 5.96 5.44 -9.97
CA CYS A 250 5.13 4.29 -10.36
C CYS A 250 5.31 4.01 -11.86
N PRO A 251 5.37 2.74 -12.31
CA PRO A 251 5.40 2.40 -13.72
C PRO A 251 4.26 3.05 -14.52
N GLU A 252 4.52 3.37 -15.78
CA GLU A 252 3.54 4.02 -16.65
C GLU A 252 3.58 3.46 -18.06
N ARG A 253 2.47 3.65 -18.79
CA ARG A 253 2.41 3.32 -20.21
C ARG A 253 2.90 4.50 -21.03
N GLY A 254 3.91 4.28 -21.87
CA GLY A 254 4.42 5.32 -22.75
C GLY A 254 5.71 4.91 -23.45
N GLU A 255 6.08 5.66 -24.48
CA GLU A 255 7.33 5.48 -25.24
C GLU A 255 8.54 6.16 -24.54
N GLY A 256 8.48 6.26 -23.21
CA GLY A 256 9.36 7.11 -22.40
C GLY A 256 10.85 6.74 -22.47
N ASN A 257 11.69 7.71 -22.10
CA ASN A 257 13.15 7.59 -22.09
C ASN A 257 13.65 6.98 -20.75
N ALA A 258 13.19 5.77 -20.44
CA ALA A 258 13.59 5.04 -19.24
C ALA A 258 15.09 4.71 -19.25
N ARG A 259 15.78 4.96 -18.12
CA ARG A 259 17.24 4.75 -18.01
C ARG A 259 17.60 3.27 -17.84
N ASP A 260 16.76 2.51 -17.15
CA ASP A 260 16.88 1.06 -17.02
C ASP A 260 15.49 0.41 -17.14
N PRO A 261 14.98 0.24 -18.38
CA PRO A 261 13.59 -0.18 -18.60
C PRO A 261 13.36 -1.66 -18.28
N ARG A 262 12.23 -1.94 -17.64
CA ARG A 262 11.59 -3.25 -17.57
C ARG A 262 10.17 -3.16 -18.10
N TYR A 263 9.86 -4.02 -19.07
CA TYR A 263 8.59 -4.08 -19.76
C TYR A 263 7.67 -5.05 -19.01
N LEU A 264 6.52 -4.57 -18.56
CA LEU A 264 5.62 -5.31 -17.69
C LEU A 264 4.52 -5.99 -18.52
N ASP A 265 4.63 -7.32 -18.73
CA ASP A 265 3.68 -8.09 -19.53
C ASP A 265 2.40 -8.40 -18.74
N ALA A 266 1.35 -7.62 -18.97
CA ALA A 266 0.04 -7.84 -18.35
C ALA A 266 -0.87 -8.78 -19.18
N ARG A 267 -0.42 -9.43 -20.26
CA ARG A 267 -1.31 -10.22 -21.16
C ARG A 267 -1.93 -11.44 -20.46
N LYS A 268 -1.16 -12.14 -19.63
CA LYS A 268 -1.67 -13.27 -18.81
C LYS A 268 -2.71 -12.79 -17.79
N LEU A 269 -2.46 -11.64 -17.17
CA LEU A 269 -3.38 -10.97 -16.24
C LEU A 269 -4.68 -10.55 -16.95
N ALA A 270 -4.57 -9.90 -18.11
CA ALA A 270 -5.69 -9.47 -18.96
C ALA A 270 -6.59 -10.65 -19.37
N LYS A 271 -6.00 -11.78 -19.76
CA LYS A 271 -6.75 -13.02 -20.08
C LYS A 271 -7.50 -13.55 -18.86
N SER A 272 -6.84 -13.59 -17.70
CA SER A 272 -7.44 -14.04 -16.43
C SER A 272 -8.64 -13.17 -16.05
N LEU A 273 -8.50 -11.84 -16.08
CA LEU A 273 -9.56 -10.90 -15.75
C LEU A 273 -10.76 -11.03 -16.70
N ARG A 274 -10.54 -11.01 -18.02
CA ARG A 274 -11.61 -11.15 -19.02
C ARG A 274 -12.39 -12.44 -18.86
N ASN A 275 -11.71 -13.56 -18.64
CA ASN A 275 -12.35 -14.85 -18.42
C ASN A 275 -13.25 -14.84 -17.18
N ARG A 276 -12.77 -14.27 -16.07
CA ARG A 276 -13.55 -14.20 -14.82
C ARG A 276 -14.76 -13.27 -14.96
N VAL A 277 -14.58 -12.09 -15.54
CA VAL A 277 -15.69 -11.17 -15.85
C VAL A 277 -16.75 -11.86 -16.72
N ALA A 278 -16.34 -12.60 -17.76
CA ALA A 278 -17.27 -13.32 -18.61
C ALA A 278 -18.04 -14.43 -17.87
N LEU A 279 -17.40 -15.15 -16.94
CA LEU A 279 -18.06 -16.17 -16.12
C LEU A 279 -19.01 -15.56 -15.08
N LEU A 280 -18.64 -14.45 -14.46
CA LEU A 280 -19.51 -13.71 -13.54
C LEU A 280 -20.79 -13.23 -14.25
N ARG A 281 -20.67 -12.70 -15.47
CA ARG A 281 -21.82 -12.31 -16.31
C ARG A 281 -22.73 -13.47 -16.70
N LYS A 282 -22.20 -14.70 -16.70
CA LYS A 282 -22.97 -15.93 -16.92
C LYS A 282 -23.62 -16.49 -15.64
N GLY A 283 -23.43 -15.83 -14.50
CA GLY A 283 -24.03 -16.21 -13.22
C GLY A 283 -23.16 -17.12 -12.34
N GLU A 284 -21.89 -17.34 -12.68
CA GLU A 284 -20.99 -18.07 -11.77
C GLU A 284 -20.69 -17.24 -10.51
N SER A 285 -20.62 -17.90 -9.35
CA SER A 285 -20.34 -17.21 -8.10
C SER A 285 -18.85 -16.84 -7.98
N PRO A 286 -18.52 -15.72 -7.31
CA PRO A 286 -17.12 -15.34 -7.04
C PRO A 286 -16.29 -16.43 -6.36
N ALA A 287 -16.87 -17.16 -5.40
CA ALA A 287 -16.20 -18.26 -4.71
C ALA A 287 -15.76 -19.39 -5.66
N LYS A 288 -16.61 -19.80 -6.62
CA LYS A 288 -16.24 -20.79 -7.65
C LYS A 288 -15.11 -20.32 -8.56
N LEU A 289 -14.94 -19.01 -8.68
CA LEU A 289 -13.86 -18.40 -9.41
C LEU A 289 -12.62 -18.16 -8.54
N ALA A 290 -12.53 -18.67 -7.31
CA ALA A 290 -11.41 -18.38 -6.41
C ALA A 290 -11.15 -16.87 -6.26
N LEU A 291 -12.24 -16.10 -6.14
CA LEU A 291 -12.24 -14.67 -5.82
C LEU A 291 -12.58 -14.42 -4.34
N GLY A 292 -12.52 -15.46 -3.50
CA GLY A 292 -12.92 -15.38 -2.10
C GLY A 292 -14.44 -15.28 -1.89
N GLU A 293 -14.84 -15.30 -0.62
CA GLU A 293 -16.25 -15.25 -0.19
C GLU A 293 -16.72 -13.81 0.08
N ASP A 294 -15.79 -12.90 0.37
CA ASP A 294 -16.09 -11.49 0.72
C ASP A 294 -16.47 -10.62 -0.48
N CYS A 295 -16.33 -11.13 -1.70
CA CYS A 295 -16.65 -10.43 -2.95
C CYS A 295 -18.07 -10.78 -3.40
N VAL A 296 -18.99 -9.82 -3.36
CA VAL A 296 -20.41 -10.00 -3.75
C VAL A 296 -20.74 -9.30 -5.06
N GLN A 297 -21.67 -9.87 -5.84
CA GLN A 297 -22.18 -9.26 -7.08
C GLN A 297 -23.19 -8.14 -6.77
N PRO A 298 -23.27 -7.08 -7.60
CA PRO A 298 -22.52 -6.81 -8.84
C PRO A 298 -21.13 -6.16 -8.61
N SER A 299 -20.80 -5.79 -7.37
CA SER A 299 -19.57 -5.06 -7.03
C SER A 299 -18.30 -5.82 -7.43
N CYS A 300 -18.34 -7.14 -7.35
CA CYS A 300 -17.21 -7.99 -7.75
C CYS A 300 -16.89 -7.84 -9.24
N GLU A 301 -17.89 -7.94 -10.12
CA GLU A 301 -17.67 -7.70 -11.56
C GLU A 301 -17.17 -6.27 -11.81
N GLY A 302 -17.81 -5.28 -11.20
CA GLY A 302 -17.44 -3.87 -11.36
C GLY A 302 -15.97 -3.61 -11.02
N LEU A 303 -15.49 -4.19 -9.91
CA LEU A 303 -14.09 -4.09 -9.53
C LEU A 303 -13.17 -4.78 -10.55
N LEU A 304 -13.49 -5.99 -11.03
CA LEU A 304 -12.63 -6.67 -12.01
C LEU A 304 -12.55 -5.93 -13.34
N VAL A 305 -13.66 -5.34 -13.79
CA VAL A 305 -13.69 -4.48 -14.99
C VAL A 305 -12.83 -3.23 -14.77
N TYR A 306 -12.92 -2.63 -13.59
CA TYR A 306 -12.09 -1.48 -13.22
C TYR A 306 -10.59 -1.83 -13.24
N LEU A 307 -10.19 -2.92 -12.58
CA LEU A 307 -8.79 -3.37 -12.54
C LEU A 307 -8.25 -3.70 -13.95
N TYR A 308 -9.06 -4.32 -14.80
CA TYR A 308 -8.69 -4.56 -16.20
C TYR A 308 -8.37 -3.26 -16.94
N ARG A 309 -9.16 -2.20 -16.74
CA ARG A 309 -8.89 -0.88 -17.34
C ARG A 309 -7.59 -0.30 -16.82
N GLN A 310 -7.37 -0.33 -15.50
CA GLN A 310 -6.19 0.27 -14.89
C GLN A 310 -4.88 -0.44 -15.27
N TRP A 311 -4.87 -1.78 -15.29
CA TRP A 311 -3.64 -2.55 -15.53
C TRP A 311 -3.38 -2.84 -17.02
N CYS A 312 -4.43 -3.04 -17.82
CA CYS A 312 -4.32 -3.63 -19.15
C CYS A 312 -4.68 -2.69 -20.31
N GLN A 313 -5.27 -1.52 -20.05
CA GLN A 313 -5.64 -0.58 -21.12
C GLN A 313 -4.80 0.70 -21.07
N PRO A 314 -4.48 1.30 -22.23
CA PRO A 314 -3.89 2.62 -22.26
C PRO A 314 -4.87 3.64 -21.68
N LYS A 315 -4.36 4.57 -20.87
CA LYS A 315 -5.14 5.72 -20.42
C LYS A 315 -5.36 6.63 -21.63
N PRO A 316 -6.58 7.13 -21.87
CA PRO A 316 -6.80 8.07 -22.95
C PRO A 316 -5.90 9.29 -22.78
N ALA A 317 -5.30 9.74 -23.89
CA ALA A 317 -4.50 10.95 -23.89
C ALA A 317 -5.35 12.11 -23.33
N ARG A 318 -4.80 12.85 -22.37
CA ARG A 318 -5.50 14.02 -21.82
C ARG A 318 -5.69 15.04 -22.92
N ALA A 319 -6.91 15.54 -23.08
CA ALA A 319 -7.27 16.51 -24.12
C ALA A 319 -6.59 17.89 -23.93
N ALA A 320 -6.17 18.23 -22.70
CA ALA A 320 -5.54 19.50 -22.37
C ALA A 320 -4.16 19.29 -21.75
N GLU A 321 -3.20 20.09 -22.22
CA GLU A 321 -1.83 20.14 -21.69
C GLU A 321 -1.83 20.75 -20.29
N ARG A 322 -1.17 20.10 -19.33
CA ARG A 322 -0.95 20.67 -17.99
C ARG A 322 0.25 21.60 -18.02
N LYS A 323 0.06 22.83 -17.56
CA LYS A 323 1.18 23.71 -17.20
C LYS A 323 1.50 23.48 -15.73
N PRO A 324 2.73 23.09 -15.36
CA PRO A 324 3.11 22.95 -13.97
C PRO A 324 2.91 24.29 -13.26
N ALA A 325 2.19 24.27 -12.14
CA ALA A 325 1.95 25.44 -11.32
C ALA A 325 1.91 25.02 -9.85
N GLY A 326 2.70 25.69 -9.00
CA GLY A 326 2.61 25.59 -7.55
C GLY A 326 1.94 26.84 -7.00
N ARG A 327 0.78 26.70 -6.36
CA ARG A 327 0.12 27.79 -5.63
C ARG A 327 -0.38 27.23 -4.30
N ALA A 328 -0.21 28.00 -3.23
CA ALA A 328 -0.90 27.69 -1.97
C ALA A 328 -2.40 27.86 -2.18
N ALA A 329 -3.17 26.90 -1.71
CA ALA A 329 -4.63 26.95 -1.70
C ALA A 329 -5.10 26.69 -0.27
N GLU A 330 -6.01 27.54 0.22
CA GLU A 330 -6.72 27.30 1.47
C GLU A 330 -7.89 26.35 1.17
N ALA A 331 -7.98 25.26 1.93
CA ALA A 331 -9.04 24.27 1.79
C ALA A 331 -9.91 24.28 3.05
N CYS A 332 -11.22 24.18 2.86
CA CYS A 332 -12.18 23.99 3.93
C CYS A 332 -13.05 22.76 3.59
N ASN A 333 -13.23 21.89 4.57
CA ASN A 333 -13.92 20.61 4.44
C ASN A 333 -15.20 20.51 5.29
N GLU A 334 -15.44 21.47 6.18
CA GLU A 334 -16.65 21.50 7.02
C GLU A 334 -17.77 22.31 6.37
N LEU A 335 -19.01 21.82 6.43
CA LEU A 335 -20.17 22.50 5.84
C LEU A 335 -20.32 23.95 6.32
N ALA A 336 -20.05 24.22 7.60
CA ALA A 336 -20.12 25.56 8.16
C ALA A 336 -19.06 26.50 7.56
N GLY A 337 -17.83 26.01 7.37
CA GLY A 337 -16.77 26.77 6.74
C GLY A 337 -16.97 26.92 5.23
N ILE A 338 -17.44 25.88 4.54
CA ILE A 338 -17.86 25.95 3.13
C ILE A 338 -18.93 27.03 2.97
N HIS A 339 -19.96 27.03 3.81
CA HIS A 339 -20.99 28.07 3.83
C HIS A 339 -20.37 29.46 4.06
N TYR A 340 -19.46 29.61 5.02
CA TYR A 340 -18.81 30.89 5.30
C TYR A 340 -18.02 31.41 4.11
N TYR A 341 -17.18 30.59 3.47
CA TYR A 341 -16.36 31.01 2.34
C TYR A 341 -17.17 31.25 1.05
N ILE A 342 -18.33 30.61 0.88
CA ILE A 342 -19.24 30.86 -0.25
C ILE A 342 -20.13 32.09 -0.01
N SER A 343 -20.70 32.23 1.20
CA SER A 343 -21.73 33.23 1.49
C SER A 343 -21.24 34.49 2.20
N GLY A 344 -20.02 34.46 2.77
CA GLY A 344 -19.49 35.50 3.66
C GLY A 344 -20.14 35.54 5.05
N ARG A 345 -21.00 34.57 5.40
CA ARG A 345 -21.77 34.55 6.66
C ARG A 345 -21.45 33.33 7.49
N VAL A 346 -21.32 33.52 8.81
CA VAL A 346 -21.19 32.38 9.74
C VAL A 346 -22.46 31.54 9.66
N PHE A 347 -22.29 30.23 9.46
CA PHE A 347 -23.43 29.31 9.48
C PHE A 347 -24.07 29.35 10.87
N LYS A 348 -25.35 29.74 10.91
CA LYS A 348 -26.18 29.62 12.10
C LYS A 348 -27.12 28.46 11.86
N ALA A 349 -26.93 27.37 12.61
CA ALA A 349 -27.97 26.37 12.71
C ALA A 349 -29.26 27.06 13.14
N PRO A 350 -30.44 26.70 12.58
CA PRO A 350 -31.71 27.24 13.05
C PRO A 350 -31.78 27.07 14.58
N SER A 351 -31.91 28.18 15.33
CA SER A 351 -31.93 28.12 16.80
C SER A 351 -33.09 27.21 17.25
N PRO A 352 -32.85 26.22 18.12
CA PRO A 352 -33.88 25.39 18.72
C PRO A 352 -34.65 26.22 19.76
N GLY A 353 -35.57 27.06 19.27
CA GLY A 353 -36.50 27.86 20.08
C GLY A 353 -37.82 27.15 20.37
N GLY A 354 -37.84 25.82 20.26
CA GLY A 354 -38.92 24.95 20.72
C GLY A 354 -38.32 23.59 21.08
N GLU A 355 -38.76 22.99 22.18
CA GLU A 355 -38.27 21.72 22.72
C GLU A 355 -38.16 20.66 21.60
N GLY A 356 -36.94 20.21 21.27
CA GLY A 356 -36.71 19.07 20.37
C GLY A 356 -36.59 19.38 18.86
N GLY A 357 -35.50 20.03 18.45
CA GLY A 357 -34.65 19.49 17.36
C GLY A 357 -35.14 19.37 15.91
N GLU A 358 -36.30 19.87 15.47
CA GLU A 358 -36.73 19.75 14.07
C GLU A 358 -37.25 21.05 13.42
N LEU A 359 -36.98 21.22 12.11
CA LEU A 359 -37.61 22.24 11.26
C LEU A 359 -39.13 22.07 11.26
N THR A 360 -39.88 23.15 11.51
CA THR A 360 -41.34 23.14 11.39
C THR A 360 -41.77 22.83 9.96
N GLN A 361 -42.96 22.24 9.77
CA GLN A 361 -43.49 21.93 8.43
C GLN A 361 -43.47 23.15 7.50
N LYS A 362 -43.88 24.32 8.02
CA LYS A 362 -43.84 25.58 7.28
C LYS A 362 -42.42 25.95 6.82
N GLN A 363 -41.42 25.79 7.68
CA GLN A 363 -40.02 26.03 7.31
C GLN A 363 -39.52 25.03 6.26
N ARG A 364 -39.94 23.76 6.34
CA ARG A 364 -39.62 22.74 5.32
C ARG A 364 -40.23 23.10 3.97
N GLU A 365 -41.49 23.53 3.95
CA GLU A 365 -42.20 23.98 2.74
C GLU A 365 -41.56 25.25 2.15
N GLU A 366 -41.16 26.21 2.99
CA GLU A 366 -40.43 27.41 2.55
C GLU A 366 -39.07 27.07 1.94
N ILE A 367 -38.30 26.16 2.55
CA ILE A 367 -37.04 25.69 1.98
C ILE A 367 -37.28 24.96 0.65
N ALA A 368 -38.28 24.07 0.58
CA ALA A 368 -38.60 23.34 -0.65
C ALA A 368 -39.06 24.26 -1.80
N THR A 369 -39.75 25.35 -1.46
CA THR A 369 -40.33 26.28 -2.44
C THR A 369 -39.37 27.40 -2.84
N PHE A 370 -38.65 27.98 -1.87
CA PHE A 370 -37.85 29.21 -2.03
C PHE A 370 -36.36 29.00 -1.77
N GLY A 371 -35.94 27.81 -1.34
CA GLY A 371 -34.55 27.51 -0.97
C GLY A 371 -34.09 28.12 0.36
N ARG A 372 -34.98 28.82 1.10
CA ARG A 372 -34.67 29.48 2.37
C ARG A 372 -35.91 29.62 3.26
N VAL A 373 -35.71 29.75 4.57
CA VAL A 373 -36.76 30.16 5.53
C VAL A 373 -36.91 31.67 5.50
N SER A 374 -38.14 32.17 5.45
CA SER A 374 -38.42 33.61 5.43
C SER A 374 -38.10 34.24 6.79
N THR A 375 -37.13 35.14 6.85
CA THR A 375 -36.87 35.95 8.05
C THR A 375 -37.80 37.15 8.07
N ARG A 376 -38.41 37.45 9.22
CA ARG A 376 -39.45 38.47 9.40
C ARG A 376 -39.02 39.94 9.20
N GLU A 377 -37.84 40.18 8.62
CA GLU A 377 -37.25 41.51 8.40
C GLU A 377 -36.86 41.78 6.93
N GLU A 378 -37.43 41.04 5.97
CA GLU A 378 -37.40 41.42 4.53
C GLU A 378 -38.75 41.93 4.04
#